data_AF-A0A6J6AYR2-F1
#
_entry.id   AF-A0A6J6AYR2-F1
#
_cell.length_a   1.000
_cell.length_b   1.000
_cell.length_c   1.000
_cell.angle_alpha   90.00
_cell.angle_beta   90.00
_cell.angle_gamma   90.00
#
_symmetry.space_group_name_H-M   'P 1'
#
loop_
_entity.id
_entity.type
_entity.pdbx_description
1 polymer ?
#
loop_
_entity_poly.entity_id
_entity_poly.type
_entity_poly.pdbx_seq_one_letter_code
_entity_poly.pdbx_strand_id
1 'polypeptide(L)'
;MAAAKDLPIVPHGNDLHNLHLVFSQVNTPYTEYFPQVSEGGYSHFWNLFEGNPIAKDGKIAISDKPGLGYTLDKSVLATLALKE
;
A
#
# COMPACT_ATOMS: atom_id res chain seq x y z
N MET A 1 -7.55 17.78 11.14
CA MET A 1 -8.85 17.64 11.84
C MET A 1 -8.83 16.55 12.90
N ALA A 2 -8.45 15.30 12.61
CA ALA A 2 -8.45 14.22 13.62
C ALA A 2 -7.34 14.36 14.69
N ALA A 3 -6.12 14.71 14.28
CA ALA A 3 -5.00 14.88 15.21
C ALA A 3 -5.26 15.94 16.29
N ALA A 4 -5.94 17.04 15.94
CA ALA A 4 -6.33 18.08 16.89
C ALA A 4 -7.42 17.65 17.88
N LYS A 5 -8.00 16.46 17.70
CA LYS A 5 -8.97 15.82 18.59
C LYS A 5 -8.40 14.56 19.25
N ASP A 6 -7.08 14.36 19.15
CA ASP A 6 -6.37 13.16 19.63
C ASP A 6 -6.95 11.84 19.10
N LEU A 7 -7.59 11.88 17.92
CA LEU A 7 -8.15 10.70 17.28
C LEU A 7 -7.12 10.04 16.37
N PRO A 8 -6.89 8.71 16.51
CA PRO A 8 -6.03 7.99 15.59
C PRO A 8 -6.67 7.88 14.21
N ILE A 9 -5.84 7.88 13.17
CA ILE A 9 -6.23 7.55 11.80
C ILE A 9 -5.57 6.23 11.44
N VAL A 10 -6.34 5.33 10.85
CA VAL A 10 -5.85 4.06 10.29
C VAL A 10 -6.44 3.96 8.89
N PRO A 11 -5.67 4.30 7.83
CA PRO A 11 -6.14 4.18 6.46
C PRO A 11 -6.47 2.73 6.09
N HIS A 12 -7.43 2.55 5.19
CA HIS A 12 -7.82 1.23 4.72
C HIS A 12 -6.77 0.65 3.77
N GLY A 13 -6.10 -0.40 4.22
CA GLY A 13 -5.09 -1.19 3.52
C GLY A 13 -3.67 -0.61 3.46
N ASN A 14 -2.73 -1.48 3.06
CA ASN A 14 -1.28 -1.28 3.16
C ASN A 14 -0.60 -0.88 1.84
N ASP A 15 -1.31 -0.30 0.90
CA ASP A 15 -0.67 0.20 -0.33
C ASP A 15 0.30 1.33 -0.01
N LEU A 16 1.36 1.50 -0.82
CA LEU A 16 2.42 2.46 -0.56
C LEU A 16 1.90 3.89 -0.39
N HIS A 17 0.84 4.30 -1.09
CA HIS A 17 0.25 5.63 -0.90
C HIS A 17 -0.28 5.83 0.53
N ASN A 18 -0.88 4.80 1.14
CA ASN A 18 -1.29 4.82 2.54
C ASN A 18 -0.09 4.72 3.48
N LEU A 19 0.88 3.85 3.18
CA LEU A 19 2.05 3.66 4.05
C LEU A 19 2.90 4.92 4.15
N HIS A 20 3.11 5.66 3.05
CA HIS A 20 3.79 6.95 3.09
C HIS A 20 3.05 7.97 3.98
N LEU A 21 1.71 7.94 4.00
CA LEU A 21 0.93 8.74 4.95
C LEU A 21 1.14 8.25 6.39
N VAL A 22 0.97 6.95 6.64
CA VAL A 22 1.10 6.36 7.99
C VAL A 22 2.48 6.62 8.60
N PHE A 23 3.55 6.56 7.80
CA PHE A 23 4.92 6.80 8.29
C PHE A 23 5.22 8.30 8.53
N SER A 24 4.40 9.22 8.00
CA SER A 24 4.63 10.67 8.10
C SER A 24 3.70 11.39 9.09
N GLN A 25 2.64 10.76 9.56
CA GLN A 25 1.69 11.38 10.50
C GLN A 25 1.93 10.93 11.94
N VAL A 26 1.72 11.85 12.89
CA VAL A 26 1.91 11.58 14.33
C VAL A 26 0.77 10.78 14.95
N ASN A 27 -0.41 10.76 14.31
CA ASN A 27 -1.62 10.10 14.83
C ASN A 27 -2.01 8.85 14.02
N THR A 28 -1.07 8.21 13.35
CA THR A 28 -1.25 6.95 12.59
C THR A 28 -0.38 5.85 13.21
N PRO A 29 -0.82 5.24 14.34
CA PRO A 29 0.03 4.37 15.16
C PRO A 29 0.33 3.00 14.53
N TYR A 30 -0.47 2.55 13.56
CA TYR A 30 -0.32 1.28 12.85
C TYR A 30 -1.07 1.33 11.52
N THR A 31 -0.87 0.31 10.69
CA THR A 31 -1.54 0.15 9.39
C THR A 31 -2.34 -1.14 9.35
N GLU A 32 -3.47 -1.13 8.63
CA GLU A 32 -4.09 -2.37 8.16
C GLU A 32 -3.16 -3.05 7.15
N TYR A 33 -3.17 -4.39 7.09
CA TYR A 33 -2.35 -5.18 6.16
C TYR A 33 -3.16 -6.29 5.51
N PHE A 34 -3.25 -6.24 4.18
CA PHE A 34 -3.81 -7.30 3.34
C PHE A 34 -2.66 -8.16 2.81
N PRO A 35 -2.53 -9.43 3.25
CA PRO A 35 -1.49 -10.32 2.75
C PRO A 35 -1.65 -10.59 1.26
N GLN A 36 -0.54 -10.90 0.59
CA GLN A 36 -0.56 -11.34 -0.79
C GLN A 36 -1.27 -12.71 -0.87
N VAL A 37 -2.49 -12.71 -1.37
CA VAL A 37 -3.32 -13.91 -1.57
C VAL A 37 -3.76 -14.00 -3.04
N SER A 38 -3.91 -15.22 -3.54
CA SER A 38 -4.22 -15.49 -4.95
C SER A 38 -5.63 -15.06 -5.37
N GLU A 39 -6.56 -14.94 -4.43
CA GLU A 39 -7.96 -14.59 -4.69
C GLU A 39 -8.46 -13.53 -3.71
N GLY A 40 -9.21 -12.53 -4.22
CA GLY A 40 -9.83 -11.48 -3.43
C GLY A 40 -9.79 -10.11 -4.11
N GLY A 41 -10.67 -9.20 -3.71
CA GLY A 41 -10.79 -7.86 -4.30
C GLY A 41 -9.54 -6.98 -4.16
N TYR A 42 -8.60 -7.34 -3.29
CA TYR A 42 -7.36 -6.58 -3.03
C TYR A 42 -6.12 -7.13 -3.76
N SER A 43 -6.24 -8.23 -4.50
CA SER A 43 -5.10 -8.86 -5.18
C SER A 43 -4.56 -8.01 -6.33
N HIS A 44 -5.36 -7.09 -6.89
CA HIS A 44 -4.96 -6.29 -8.04
C HIS A 44 -3.73 -5.41 -7.78
N PHE A 45 -3.56 -4.89 -6.55
CA PHE A 45 -2.38 -4.08 -6.22
C PHE A 45 -1.12 -4.94 -6.21
N TRP A 46 -1.21 -6.15 -5.64
CA TRP A 46 -0.12 -7.13 -5.64
C TRP A 46 0.21 -7.66 -7.04
N ASN A 47 -0.76 -7.69 -7.94
CA ASN A 47 -0.57 -8.17 -9.32
C ASN A 47 -0.02 -7.07 -10.24
N LEU A 48 -0.53 -5.85 -10.13
CA LEU A 48 -0.18 -4.75 -11.05
C LEU A 48 1.11 -4.02 -10.65
N PHE A 49 1.40 -3.94 -9.35
CA PHE A 49 2.52 -3.17 -8.83
C PHE A 49 3.51 -4.05 -8.08
N GLU A 50 4.79 -3.82 -8.35
CA GLU A 50 5.90 -4.34 -7.57
C GLU A 50 6.41 -3.28 -6.59
N GLY A 51 6.94 -3.73 -5.45
CA GLY A 51 7.55 -2.86 -4.45
C GLY A 51 6.70 -2.62 -3.19
N ASN A 52 5.46 -3.12 -3.17
CA ASN A 52 4.66 -3.12 -1.94
C ASN A 52 5.39 -3.94 -0.86
N PRO A 53 5.55 -3.43 0.38
CA PRO A 53 6.35 -4.13 1.37
C PRO A 53 5.56 -5.30 1.96
N ILE A 54 6.26 -6.41 2.16
CA ILE A 54 5.71 -7.62 2.78
C ILE A 54 6.00 -7.54 4.28
N ALA A 55 4.95 -7.66 5.10
CA ALA A 55 5.09 -7.66 6.54
C ALA A 55 5.91 -8.88 7.02
N LYS A 56 6.83 -8.65 7.95
CA LYS A 56 7.63 -9.69 8.62
C LYS A 56 7.46 -9.51 10.12
N ASP A 57 7.03 -10.56 10.81
CA ASP A 57 6.77 -10.56 12.26
C ASP A 57 5.88 -9.39 12.72
N GLY A 58 4.83 -9.10 11.95
CA GLY A 58 3.89 -8.01 12.21
C GLY A 58 4.45 -6.60 11.98
N LYS A 59 5.61 -6.47 11.32
CA LYS A 59 6.28 -5.19 11.04
C LYS A 59 6.47 -4.97 9.55
N ILE A 60 6.43 -3.71 9.15
CA ILE A 60 6.64 -3.26 7.77
C ILE A 60 7.76 -2.22 7.77
N ALA A 61 8.60 -2.24 6.74
CA ALA A 61 9.55 -1.19 6.43
C ALA A 61 9.33 -0.76 4.97
N ILE A 62 9.39 0.55 4.72
CA ILE A 62 9.31 1.11 3.37
C ILE A 62 10.71 1.36 2.80
N SER A 63 10.87 1.34 1.49
CA SER A 63 12.15 1.62 0.81
C SER A 63 12.35 3.10 0.56
N ASP A 64 13.60 3.54 0.44
CA ASP A 64 13.97 4.92 0.05
C ASP A 64 13.89 5.19 -1.47
N LYS A 65 13.16 4.35 -2.22
CA LYS A 65 13.00 4.54 -3.67
C LYS A 65 12.20 5.83 -3.95
N PRO A 66 12.48 6.54 -5.07
CA PRO A 66 11.75 7.76 -5.43
C PRO A 66 10.24 7.57 -5.54
N GLY A 67 9.50 8.65 -5.23
CA GLY A 67 8.04 8.65 -5.28
C GLY A 67 7.44 7.69 -4.26
N LEU A 68 6.42 6.94 -4.67
CA LEU A 68 5.82 5.91 -3.80
C LEU A 68 6.69 4.66 -3.68
N GLY A 69 7.64 4.44 -4.59
CA GLY A 69 8.47 3.23 -4.64
C GLY A 69 7.90 2.06 -5.45
N TYR A 70 6.79 2.27 -6.16
CA TYR A 70 6.20 1.27 -7.06
C TYR A 70 6.93 1.17 -8.41
N THR A 71 6.95 -0.05 -8.96
CA THR A 71 7.13 -0.32 -10.39
C THR A 71 5.89 -1.03 -10.94
N LEU A 72 5.57 -0.81 -12.21
CA LEU A 72 4.41 -1.43 -12.88
C LEU A 72 4.81 -2.73 -13.57
N ASP A 73 4.02 -3.79 -13.35
CA ASP A 73 4.09 -4.98 -14.19
C ASP A 73 3.44 -4.67 -15.56
N LYS A 74 4.29 -4.56 -16.58
CA LYS A 74 3.85 -4.26 -17.96
C LYS A 74 3.04 -5.39 -18.58
N SER A 75 3.25 -6.64 -18.16
CA SER A 75 2.49 -7.79 -18.66
C SER A 75 1.04 -7.73 -18.17
N VAL A 76 0.84 -7.44 -16.88
CA VAL A 76 -0.49 -7.26 -16.29
C VAL A 76 -1.14 -5.99 -16.83
N LEU A 77 -0.40 -4.88 -16.94
CA LEU A 77 -0.91 -3.64 -17.53
C LEU A 77 -1.48 -3.85 -18.94
N ALA A 78 -0.81 -4.64 -19.78
CA ALA A 78 -1.28 -4.94 -21.14
C ALA A 78 -2.63 -5.69 -21.15
N THR A 79 -2.95 -6.46 -20.10
CA THR A 79 -4.25 -7.14 -19.97
C THR A 79 -5.39 -6.20 -19.56
N LEU A 80 -5.06 -5.08 -18.93
CA LEU A 80 -6.02 -4.09 -18.43
C LEU A 80 -6.26 -2.94 -19.41
N ALA A 81 -5.45 -2.84 -20.47
CA ALA A 81 -5.62 -1.84 -21.50
C ALA A 81 -6.97 -2.02 -22.23
N LEU A 82 -7.70 -0.93 -22.43
CA LEU A 82 -8.89 -0.93 -23.28
C LEU A 82 -8.47 -1.34 -24.70
N LYS A 83 -9.13 -2.35 -25.23
CA LYS A 83 -9.00 -2.72 -26.64
C LYS A 83 -9.93 -1.80 -27.43
N GLU A 84 -9.37 -1.09 -28.40
CA GLU A 84 -10.14 -0.34 -29.39
C GLU A 84 -11.02 -1.27 -30.24
#